data_AF-X1P4L2-F1
#
_entry.id   AF-X1P4L2-F1
#
_cell.length_a   1.000
_cell.length_b   1.000
_cell.length_c   1.000
_cell.angle_alpha   90.00
_cell.angle_beta   90.00
_cell.angle_gamma   90.00
#
_symmetry.space_group_name_H-M   'P 1'
#
loop_
_entity.id
_entity.type
_entity.pdbx_description
1 polymer ?
#
loop_
_entity_poly.entity_id
_entity_poly.type
_entity_poly.pdbx_seq_one_letter_code
_entity_poly.pdbx_strand_id
1 'polypeptide(L)'
;AHWEHASYMQIREMIHRGVLSLDKEMPEPPTTKEGWAARDAEGVKAAYDWYRLVEIPPFWRARLTEMMFEVPTRVDVRRWWDMRTIDEARLRSVYHAQGYHGKDLDDYVLWTKVYVAFPDLIARWKNGWITEEDVRSELTGYGMPADRLEELIQTKIKTTEPERVSEELDLTKAEICAGVKKGVISWEEGLELLQDIGKSREEAEFILEVKIGAAAGSPETYPEFKEWTQRFRKAAGMPARIPTEELKQA
;
A
#
# COMPACT_ATOMS: atom_id res chain seq x y z
N ALA A 1 -36.93 53.13 -19.94
CA ALA A 1 -37.03 51.68 -19.72
C ALA A 1 -35.60 51.13 -19.74
N HIS A 2 -35.04 50.80 -18.58
CA HIS A 2 -33.81 50.02 -18.55
C HIS A 2 -34.23 48.59 -18.93
N TRP A 3 -33.87 48.16 -20.13
CA TRP A 3 -34.16 46.81 -20.57
C TRP A 3 -33.37 45.87 -19.65
N GLU A 4 -34.04 44.91 -19.02
CA GLU A 4 -33.36 43.88 -18.23
C GLU A 4 -32.64 42.95 -19.21
N HIS A 5 -31.36 43.21 -19.44
CA HIS A 5 -30.50 42.30 -20.19
C HIS A 5 -30.18 41.07 -19.34
N ALA A 6 -29.99 39.91 -20.00
CA ALA A 6 -29.49 38.72 -19.33
C ALA A 6 -28.16 39.04 -18.61
N SER A 7 -27.99 38.53 -17.39
CA SER A 7 -26.77 38.71 -16.61
C SER A 7 -25.60 37.90 -17.17
N TYR A 8 -24.37 38.27 -16.80
CA TYR A 8 -23.17 37.49 -17.16
C TYR A 8 -23.30 36.02 -16.76
N MET A 9 -23.86 35.73 -15.59
CA MET A 9 -24.07 34.34 -15.12
C MET A 9 -25.06 33.59 -16.01
N GLN A 10 -26.12 34.25 -16.47
CA GLN A 10 -27.07 33.64 -17.41
C GLN A 10 -26.41 33.35 -18.76
N ILE A 11 -25.62 34.29 -19.30
CA ILE A 11 -24.91 34.09 -20.57
C ILE A 11 -23.88 32.96 -20.47
N ARG A 12 -23.13 32.90 -19.36
CA ARG A 12 -22.20 31.80 -19.07
C ARG A 12 -22.91 30.45 -19.05
N GLU A 13 -24.03 30.36 -18.33
CA GLU A 13 -24.83 29.13 -18.26
C GLU A 13 -25.39 28.74 -19.63
N MET A 14 -25.80 29.72 -20.44
CA MET A 14 -26.29 29.48 -21.79
C MET A 14 -25.19 28.89 -22.70
N ILE A 15 -23.94 29.32 -22.55
CA ILE A 15 -22.80 28.76 -23.27
C ILE A 15 -22.52 27.32 -22.81
N HIS A 16 -22.47 27.08 -21.49
CA HIS A 16 -22.24 25.74 -20.93
C HIS A 16 -23.27 24.73 -21.40
N ARG A 17 -24.54 25.14 -21.46
CA ARG A 17 -25.63 24.30 -21.95
C ARG A 17 -25.72 24.24 -23.47
N GLY A 18 -24.96 25.07 -24.21
CA GLY A 18 -25.04 25.18 -25.67
C GLY A 18 -26.36 25.71 -26.19
N VAL A 19 -27.06 26.52 -25.39
CA VAL A 19 -28.32 27.17 -25.79
C VAL A 19 -28.08 28.57 -26.36
N LEU A 20 -26.85 29.08 -26.27
CA LEU A 20 -26.43 30.34 -26.90
C LEU A 20 -26.02 30.10 -28.37
N SER A 21 -26.89 29.47 -29.16
CA SER A 21 -26.73 29.34 -30.62
C SER A 21 -27.62 30.34 -31.34
N LEU A 22 -27.13 30.88 -32.46
CA LEU A 22 -27.89 31.81 -33.29
C LEU A 22 -29.09 31.13 -34.00
N ASP A 23 -29.10 29.80 -34.10
CA ASP A 23 -30.08 29.05 -34.90
C ASP A 23 -31.37 28.67 -34.16
N LYS A 24 -31.58 29.09 -32.89
CA LYS A 24 -32.79 28.90 -32.06
C LYS A 24 -33.22 27.44 -31.78
N GLU A 25 -32.83 26.47 -32.59
CA GLU A 25 -32.96 25.04 -32.29
C GLU A 25 -31.82 24.60 -31.36
N MET A 26 -32.10 23.71 -30.40
CA MET A 26 -31.04 23.13 -29.57
C MET A 26 -30.20 22.19 -30.44
N PRO A 27 -28.93 22.51 -30.72
CA PRO A 27 -28.11 21.65 -31.56
C PRO A 27 -27.80 20.34 -30.81
N GLU A 28 -27.83 19.21 -31.51
CA GLU A 28 -27.27 17.97 -30.98
C GLU A 28 -25.80 18.19 -30.59
N PRO A 29 -25.33 17.62 -29.46
CA PRO A 29 -23.95 17.80 -29.04
C PRO A 29 -22.99 17.23 -30.09
N PRO A 30 -21.93 17.96 -30.47
CA PRO A 30 -20.94 17.44 -31.41
C PRO A 30 -20.30 16.15 -30.91
N THR A 31 -19.91 15.28 -31.84
CA THR A 31 -19.21 14.02 -31.53
C THR A 31 -17.72 14.06 -31.87
N THR A 32 -17.27 15.12 -32.55
CA THR A 32 -15.88 15.30 -32.98
C THR A 32 -15.22 16.46 -32.25
N LYS A 33 -13.89 16.40 -32.10
CA LYS A 33 -13.09 17.47 -31.49
C LYS A 33 -13.30 18.80 -32.23
N GLU A 34 -13.32 18.75 -33.56
CA GLU A 34 -13.52 19.91 -34.42
C GLU A 34 -14.92 20.52 -34.24
N GLY A 35 -15.94 19.67 -34.08
CA GLY A 35 -17.31 20.11 -33.81
C GLY A 35 -17.43 20.79 -32.44
N TRP A 36 -16.79 20.25 -31.40
CA TRP A 36 -16.72 20.91 -30.09
C TRP A 36 -16.02 22.27 -30.17
N ALA A 37 -14.88 22.35 -30.87
CA ALA A 37 -14.15 23.60 -31.06
C ALA A 37 -14.99 24.66 -31.83
N ALA A 38 -15.75 24.24 -32.84
CA ALA A 38 -16.64 25.13 -33.59
C ALA A 38 -17.78 25.67 -32.71
N ARG A 39 -18.40 24.80 -31.90
CA ARG A 39 -19.45 25.18 -30.94
C ARG A 39 -18.93 26.18 -29.90
N ASP A 40 -17.74 25.94 -29.34
CA ASP A 40 -17.13 26.86 -28.39
C ASP A 40 -16.85 28.23 -29.03
N ALA A 41 -16.36 28.24 -30.27
CA ALA A 41 -16.12 29.48 -31.01
C ALA A 41 -17.42 30.28 -31.28
N GLU A 42 -18.53 29.60 -31.59
CA GLU A 42 -19.84 30.23 -31.75
C GLU A 42 -20.32 30.84 -30.44
N GLY A 43 -20.25 30.08 -29.33
CA GLY A 43 -20.63 30.56 -28.00
C GLY A 43 -19.81 31.79 -27.57
N VAL A 44 -18.49 31.77 -27.81
CA VAL A 44 -17.61 32.93 -27.57
C VAL A 44 -18.03 34.12 -28.43
N LYS A 45 -18.33 33.92 -29.72
CA LYS A 45 -18.82 35.02 -30.58
C LYS A 45 -20.11 35.63 -30.03
N ALA A 46 -21.07 34.80 -29.63
CA ALA A 46 -22.34 35.26 -29.08
C ALA A 46 -22.17 36.00 -27.75
N ALA A 47 -21.24 35.57 -26.89
CA ALA A 47 -20.82 36.33 -25.70
C ALA A 47 -20.26 37.72 -26.06
N TYR A 48 -19.43 37.82 -27.11
CA TYR A 48 -18.90 39.09 -27.58
C TYR A 48 -19.96 40.04 -28.11
N ASP A 49 -20.97 39.50 -28.79
CA ASP A 49 -22.12 40.28 -29.25
C ASP A 49 -22.95 40.78 -28.05
N TRP A 50 -23.13 39.94 -27.01
CA TRP A 50 -23.77 40.35 -25.76
C TRP A 50 -22.96 41.44 -25.02
N TYR A 51 -21.64 41.33 -24.90
CA TYR A 51 -20.81 42.38 -24.28
C TYR A 51 -20.96 43.74 -24.96
N ARG A 52 -21.13 43.76 -26.29
CA ARG A 52 -21.37 45.01 -27.04
C ARG A 52 -22.75 45.58 -26.70
N LEU A 53 -23.76 44.72 -26.64
CA LEU A 53 -25.14 45.09 -26.33
C LEU A 53 -25.27 45.70 -24.92
N VAL A 54 -24.60 45.13 -23.92
CA VAL A 54 -24.59 45.63 -22.53
C VAL A 54 -23.44 46.60 -22.24
N GLU A 55 -22.80 47.12 -23.29
CA GLU A 55 -21.78 48.16 -23.22
C GLU A 55 -20.57 47.84 -22.32
N ILE A 56 -20.20 46.56 -22.18
CA ILE A 56 -19.00 46.15 -21.44
C ILE A 56 -17.76 46.69 -22.16
N PRO A 57 -16.82 47.39 -21.48
CA PRO A 57 -15.64 47.95 -22.10
C PRO A 57 -14.75 46.89 -22.78
N PRO A 58 -14.13 47.18 -23.94
CA PRO A 58 -13.29 46.22 -24.67
C PRO A 58 -12.21 45.54 -23.82
N PHE A 59 -11.62 46.26 -22.86
CA PHE A 59 -10.62 45.73 -21.92
C PHE A 59 -11.12 44.52 -21.11
N TRP A 60 -12.40 44.52 -20.71
CA TRP A 60 -12.97 43.48 -19.87
C TRP A 60 -13.50 42.29 -20.66
N ARG A 61 -13.85 42.46 -21.93
CA ARG A 61 -14.46 41.41 -22.76
C ARG A 61 -13.61 40.15 -22.81
N ALA A 62 -12.32 40.28 -23.14
CA ALA A 62 -11.40 39.16 -23.21
C ALA A 62 -11.26 38.42 -21.87
N ARG A 63 -11.10 39.16 -20.77
CA ARG A 63 -10.96 38.59 -19.42
C ARG A 63 -12.22 37.87 -18.96
N LEU A 64 -13.39 38.45 -19.22
CA LEU A 64 -14.67 37.81 -18.92
C LEU A 64 -14.88 36.57 -19.79
N THR A 65 -14.43 36.56 -21.04
CA THR A 65 -14.50 35.36 -21.90
C THR A 65 -13.62 34.24 -21.36
N GLU A 66 -12.40 34.53 -20.90
CA GLU A 66 -11.52 33.53 -20.30
C GLU A 66 -12.15 32.89 -19.05
N MET A 67 -12.90 33.66 -18.26
CA MET A 67 -13.61 33.20 -17.06
C MET A 67 -14.94 32.48 -17.35
N MET A 68 -15.36 32.37 -18.61
CA MET A 68 -16.61 31.68 -18.94
C MET A 68 -16.48 30.17 -18.74
N PHE A 69 -15.33 29.58 -19.04
CA PHE A 69 -15.12 28.14 -18.94
C PHE A 69 -14.74 27.71 -17.54
N GLU A 70 -15.14 26.50 -17.16
CA GLU A 70 -14.82 25.95 -15.84
C GLU A 70 -13.34 25.57 -15.77
N VAL A 71 -12.73 25.89 -14.63
CA VAL A 71 -11.41 25.36 -14.29
C VAL A 71 -11.62 23.96 -13.70
N PRO A 72 -10.88 22.93 -14.18
CA PRO A 72 -11.01 21.57 -13.67
C PRO A 72 -10.87 21.53 -12.14
N THR A 73 -11.60 20.64 -11.46
CA THR A 73 -11.54 20.57 -10.00
C THR A 73 -10.20 20.04 -9.51
N ARG A 74 -9.78 20.40 -8.29
CA ARG A 74 -8.55 19.89 -7.68
C ARG A 74 -8.51 18.35 -7.65
N VAL A 75 -9.67 17.71 -7.43
CA VAL A 75 -9.77 16.24 -7.39
C VAL A 75 -9.46 15.64 -8.76
N ASP A 76 -10.03 16.19 -9.82
CA ASP A 76 -9.81 15.69 -11.18
C ASP A 76 -8.38 15.93 -11.65
N VAL A 77 -7.83 17.12 -11.37
CA VAL A 77 -6.44 17.46 -11.71
C VAL A 77 -5.46 16.52 -11.03
N ARG A 78 -5.70 16.18 -9.75
CA ARG A 78 -4.90 15.19 -9.03
C ARG A 78 -4.96 13.81 -9.67
N ARG A 79 -6.14 13.37 -10.15
CA ARG A 79 -6.29 12.10 -10.87
C ARG A 79 -5.57 12.12 -12.22
N TRP A 80 -5.61 13.23 -12.93
CA TRP A 80 -4.86 13.39 -14.19
C TRP A 80 -3.36 13.28 -13.96
N TRP A 81 -2.86 13.93 -12.89
CA TRP A 81 -1.48 13.79 -12.46
C TRP A 81 -1.13 12.33 -12.12
N ASP A 82 -1.96 11.66 -11.34
CA ASP A 82 -1.80 10.25 -10.98
C ASP A 82 -1.71 9.34 -12.20
N MET A 83 -2.63 9.51 -13.14
CA MET A 83 -2.65 8.78 -14.41
C MET A 83 -1.59 9.24 -15.42
N ARG A 84 -0.73 10.21 -15.06
CA ARG A 84 0.31 10.79 -15.92
C ARG A 84 -0.22 11.32 -17.25
N THR A 85 -1.46 11.79 -17.27
CA THR A 85 -2.08 12.42 -18.46
C THR A 85 -1.74 13.91 -18.57
N ILE A 86 -1.13 14.48 -17.54
CA ILE A 86 -0.60 15.84 -17.50
C ILE A 86 0.80 15.87 -16.88
N ASP A 87 1.58 16.88 -17.23
CA ASP A 87 2.89 17.17 -16.64
C ASP A 87 2.80 18.23 -15.52
N GLU A 88 3.95 18.55 -14.89
CA GLU A 88 3.97 19.46 -13.74
C GLU A 88 3.64 20.90 -14.18
N ALA A 89 4.07 21.28 -15.39
CA ALA A 89 3.74 22.58 -15.97
C ALA A 89 2.22 22.75 -16.10
N ARG A 90 1.53 21.72 -16.60
CA ARG A 90 0.08 21.71 -16.70
C ARG A 90 -0.58 21.69 -15.32
N LEU A 91 -0.11 20.86 -14.39
CA LEU A 91 -0.60 20.84 -13.00
C LEU A 91 -0.57 22.23 -12.37
N ARG A 92 0.59 22.91 -12.44
CA ARG A 92 0.79 24.25 -11.90
C ARG A 92 -0.11 25.28 -12.60
N SER A 93 -0.27 25.19 -13.92
CA SER A 93 -1.15 26.09 -14.68
C SER A 93 -2.60 26.00 -14.22
N VAL A 94 -3.09 24.79 -13.90
CA VAL A 94 -4.49 24.61 -13.48
C VAL A 94 -4.69 25.10 -12.05
N TYR A 95 -3.77 24.81 -11.13
CA TYR A 95 -3.83 25.36 -9.77
C TYR A 95 -3.75 26.89 -9.75
N HIS A 96 -2.94 27.47 -10.62
CA HIS A 96 -2.93 28.92 -10.81
C HIS A 96 -4.27 29.45 -11.32
N ALA A 97 -4.90 28.77 -12.30
CA ALA A 97 -6.21 29.12 -12.79
C ALA A 97 -7.33 28.97 -11.72
N GLN A 98 -7.16 28.07 -10.75
CA GLN A 98 -8.04 27.95 -9.58
C GLN A 98 -7.84 29.09 -8.56
N GLY A 99 -6.82 29.93 -8.74
CA GLY A 99 -6.51 31.07 -7.87
C GLY A 99 -5.44 30.81 -6.81
N TYR A 100 -4.69 29.69 -6.90
CA TYR A 100 -3.54 29.48 -6.03
C TYR A 100 -2.30 30.20 -6.57
N HIS A 101 -1.58 30.90 -5.69
CA HIS A 101 -0.41 31.69 -6.07
C HIS A 101 0.71 31.57 -5.03
N GLY A 102 1.93 31.94 -5.44
CA GLY A 102 3.10 32.00 -4.57
C GLY A 102 3.31 30.70 -3.79
N LYS A 103 3.48 30.82 -2.47
CA LYS A 103 3.74 29.66 -1.60
C LYS A 103 2.61 28.63 -1.62
N ASP A 104 1.34 29.07 -1.65
CA ASP A 104 0.21 28.14 -1.67
C ASP A 104 0.23 27.26 -2.93
N LEU A 105 0.56 27.86 -4.08
CA LEU A 105 0.71 27.13 -5.33
C LEU A 105 1.83 26.07 -5.23
N ASP A 106 2.98 26.46 -4.68
CA ASP A 106 4.13 25.56 -4.51
C ASP A 106 3.80 24.40 -3.57
N ASP A 107 3.12 24.71 -2.44
CA ASP A 107 2.66 23.73 -1.47
C ASP A 107 1.65 22.76 -2.10
N TYR A 108 0.70 23.24 -2.90
CA TYR A 108 -0.29 22.40 -3.58
C TYR A 108 0.35 21.48 -4.63
N VAL A 109 1.32 21.98 -5.39
CA VAL A 109 2.05 21.17 -6.37
C VAL A 109 2.84 20.08 -5.65
N LEU A 110 3.64 20.44 -4.64
CA LEU A 110 4.40 19.47 -3.85
C LEU A 110 3.48 18.44 -3.19
N TRP A 111 2.42 18.89 -2.53
CA TRP A 111 1.44 18.01 -1.90
C TRP A 111 0.85 17.03 -2.90
N THR A 112 0.48 17.49 -4.10
CA THR A 112 -0.12 16.63 -5.13
C THR A 112 0.85 15.53 -5.57
N LYS A 113 2.11 15.90 -5.83
CA LYS A 113 3.17 14.97 -6.24
C LYS A 113 3.38 13.88 -5.20
N VAL A 114 3.58 14.29 -3.96
CA VAL A 114 3.84 13.38 -2.82
C VAL A 114 2.61 12.54 -2.50
N TYR A 115 1.45 13.15 -2.33
CA TYR A 115 0.23 12.48 -1.90
C TYR A 115 -0.16 11.34 -2.85
N VAL A 116 0.05 11.55 -4.14
CA VAL A 116 -0.28 10.58 -5.18
C VAL A 116 0.78 9.47 -5.25
N ALA A 117 2.07 9.81 -5.23
CA ALA A 117 3.13 8.81 -5.36
C ALA A 117 3.30 7.95 -4.09
N PHE A 118 3.09 8.52 -2.90
CA PHE A 118 3.47 7.90 -1.64
C PHE A 118 2.82 6.52 -1.37
N PRO A 119 1.50 6.32 -1.58
CA PRO A 119 0.88 5.01 -1.36
C PRO A 119 1.48 3.91 -2.25
N ASP A 120 1.76 4.21 -3.52
CA ASP A 120 2.38 3.27 -4.46
C ASP A 120 3.83 2.97 -4.06
N LEU A 121 4.62 4.00 -3.75
CA LEU A 121 6.01 3.83 -3.29
C LEU A 121 6.08 2.91 -2.07
N ILE A 122 5.22 3.12 -1.08
CA ILE A 122 5.20 2.27 0.12
C ILE A 122 4.75 0.84 -0.20
N ALA A 123 3.77 0.66 -1.10
CA ALA A 123 3.35 -0.67 -1.52
C ALA A 123 4.48 -1.42 -2.25
N ARG A 124 5.16 -0.76 -3.18
CA ARG A 124 6.31 -1.32 -3.92
C ARG A 124 7.47 -1.65 -2.99
N TRP A 125 7.75 -0.80 -2.01
CA TRP A 125 8.77 -1.04 -0.99
C TRP A 125 8.41 -2.25 -0.12
N LYS A 126 7.17 -2.32 0.40
CA LYS A 126 6.70 -3.47 1.19
C LYS A 126 6.77 -4.80 0.43
N ASN A 127 6.58 -4.75 -0.89
CA ASN A 127 6.69 -5.93 -1.76
C ASN A 127 8.15 -6.24 -2.16
N GLY A 128 9.13 -5.45 -1.71
CA GLY A 128 10.55 -5.62 -2.03
C GLY A 128 10.91 -5.26 -3.48
N TRP A 129 10.06 -4.53 -4.20
CA TRP A 129 10.32 -4.14 -5.59
C TRP A 129 11.21 -2.91 -5.71
N ILE A 130 11.28 -2.11 -4.66
CA ILE A 130 12.17 -0.95 -4.53
C ILE A 130 12.79 -0.94 -3.13
N THR A 131 13.95 -0.32 -3.01
CA THR A 131 14.67 -0.16 -1.74
C THR A 131 14.18 1.06 -0.96
N GLU A 132 14.58 1.19 0.31
CA GLU A 132 14.32 2.42 1.07
C GLU A 132 14.99 3.65 0.41
N GLU A 133 16.18 3.47 -0.15
CA GLU A 133 16.91 4.54 -0.85
C GLU A 133 16.15 5.01 -2.09
N ASP A 134 15.51 4.10 -2.84
CA ASP A 134 14.66 4.46 -3.97
C ASP A 134 13.47 5.32 -3.53
N VAL A 135 12.83 4.97 -2.39
CA VAL A 135 11.73 5.76 -1.82
C VAL A 135 12.22 7.16 -1.43
N ARG A 136 13.39 7.25 -0.78
CA ARG A 136 14.01 8.53 -0.40
C ARG A 136 14.30 9.39 -1.63
N SER A 137 14.96 8.81 -2.64
CA SER A 137 15.33 9.49 -3.87
C SER A 137 14.11 10.07 -4.60
N GLU A 138 13.03 9.29 -4.75
CA GLU A 138 11.79 9.73 -5.38
C GLU A 138 11.13 10.89 -4.62
N LEU A 139 11.00 10.79 -3.30
CA LEU A 139 10.37 11.84 -2.49
C LEU A 139 11.20 13.12 -2.45
N THR A 140 12.53 13.01 -2.38
CA THR A 140 13.43 14.16 -2.54
C THR A 140 13.32 14.77 -3.93
N GLY A 141 13.20 13.94 -4.98
CA GLY A 141 12.99 14.39 -6.36
C GLY A 141 11.69 15.18 -6.55
N TYR A 142 10.66 14.91 -5.75
CA TYR A 142 9.45 15.71 -5.73
C TYR A 142 9.59 17.07 -5.03
N GLY A 143 10.67 17.29 -4.28
CA GLY A 143 10.95 18.52 -3.54
C GLY A 143 10.54 18.44 -2.07
N MET A 144 10.38 17.24 -1.50
CA MET A 144 10.07 17.09 -0.08
C MET A 144 11.24 17.59 0.80
N PRO A 145 10.98 18.42 1.83
CA PRO A 145 11.99 18.80 2.80
C PRO A 145 12.60 17.57 3.50
N ALA A 146 13.92 17.58 3.69
CA ALA A 146 14.66 16.43 4.21
C ALA A 146 14.23 16.04 5.64
N ASP A 147 13.98 17.03 6.50
CA ASP A 147 13.46 16.83 7.85
C ASP A 147 12.10 16.12 7.84
N ARG A 148 11.18 16.55 6.95
CA ARG A 148 9.87 15.92 6.79
C ARG A 148 9.97 14.52 6.19
N LEU A 149 10.91 14.29 5.29
CA LEU A 149 11.17 12.99 4.70
C LEU A 149 11.56 11.98 5.78
N GLU A 150 12.53 12.33 6.64
CA GLU A 150 12.96 11.43 7.72
C GLU A 150 11.80 11.05 8.65
N GLU A 151 10.97 12.04 9.03
CA GLU A 151 9.80 11.76 9.87
C GLU A 151 8.81 10.81 9.18
N LEU A 152 8.57 10.99 7.87
CA LEU A 152 7.71 10.10 7.09
C LEU A 152 8.26 8.68 6.98
N ILE A 153 9.57 8.54 6.78
CA ILE A 153 10.24 7.23 6.72
C ILE A 153 10.14 6.55 8.09
N GLN A 154 10.53 7.21 9.17
CA GLN A 154 10.46 6.65 10.52
C GLN A 154 9.05 6.18 10.91
N THR A 155 8.01 6.93 10.49
CA THR A 155 6.62 6.58 10.84
C THR A 155 6.02 5.46 9.98
N LYS A 156 6.56 5.20 8.79
CA LYS A 156 5.93 4.30 7.80
C LYS A 156 6.78 3.08 7.44
N ILE A 157 8.09 3.21 7.53
CA ILE A 157 9.08 2.16 7.40
C ILE A 157 9.54 1.84 8.82
N LYS A 158 8.91 0.83 9.42
CA LYS A 158 9.45 0.28 10.66
C LYS A 158 10.79 -0.35 10.31
N THR A 159 11.84 0.04 11.03
CA THR A 159 13.09 -0.72 11.10
C THR A 159 12.77 -2.02 11.81
N THR A 160 12.07 -2.91 11.13
CA THR A 160 12.11 -4.31 11.45
C THR A 160 13.54 -4.70 11.06
N GLU A 161 14.48 -4.59 12.02
CA GLU A 161 15.49 -5.65 12.09
C GLU A 161 14.73 -6.94 11.83
N PRO A 162 15.22 -7.85 10.98
CA PRO A 162 14.58 -9.14 10.88
C PRO A 162 14.61 -9.74 12.30
N GLU A 163 13.54 -9.51 13.09
CA GLU A 163 12.82 -10.57 13.72
C GLU A 163 12.72 -11.58 12.60
N ARG A 164 13.70 -12.50 12.60
CA ARG A 164 13.50 -13.81 12.02
C ARG A 164 12.05 -14.12 12.36
N VAL A 165 11.27 -14.48 11.36
CA VAL A 165 10.01 -15.18 11.61
C VAL A 165 10.44 -16.46 12.33
N SER A 166 10.68 -16.37 13.65
CA SER A 166 11.17 -17.45 14.48
C SER A 166 10.04 -18.43 14.76
N GLU A 167 8.81 -18.09 14.41
CA GLU A 167 7.71 -19.05 14.38
C GLU A 167 7.75 -19.97 13.14
N GLU A 168 8.46 -19.61 12.06
CA GLU A 168 8.65 -20.49 10.89
C GLU A 168 9.97 -21.28 10.92
N LEU A 169 10.80 -21.13 11.96
CA LEU A 169 12.09 -21.85 12.08
C LEU A 169 12.34 -22.50 13.45
N ASP A 170 11.33 -22.63 14.32
CA ASP A 170 11.44 -23.53 15.46
C ASP A 170 11.29 -24.97 14.94
N LEU A 171 12.44 -25.63 14.71
CA LEU A 171 12.50 -27.06 14.40
C LEU A 171 11.62 -27.81 15.40
N THR A 172 10.52 -28.37 14.92
CA THR A 172 9.63 -29.13 15.78
C THR A 172 10.35 -30.40 16.23
N LYS A 173 9.98 -30.93 17.41
CA LYS A 173 10.44 -32.25 17.89
C LYS A 173 10.33 -33.34 16.80
N ALA A 174 9.33 -33.25 15.92
CA ALA A 174 9.14 -34.19 14.82
C ALA A 174 10.20 -34.05 13.72
N GLU A 175 10.54 -32.82 13.34
CA GLU A 175 11.57 -32.52 12.33
C GLU A 175 12.97 -32.89 12.81
N ILE A 176 13.30 -32.60 14.08
CA ILE A 176 14.58 -32.99 14.69
C ILE A 176 14.73 -34.51 14.64
N CYS A 177 13.71 -35.26 15.09
CA CYS A 177 13.74 -36.72 15.04
C CYS A 177 13.82 -37.27 13.61
N ALA A 178 13.15 -36.62 12.65
CA ALA A 178 13.21 -37.00 11.24
C ALA A 178 14.60 -36.71 10.63
N GLY A 179 15.25 -35.62 11.02
CA GLY A 179 16.62 -35.28 10.64
C GLY A 179 17.62 -36.33 11.12
N VAL A 180 17.55 -36.71 12.40
CA VAL A 180 18.40 -37.78 12.96
C VAL A 180 18.12 -39.12 12.28
N LYS A 181 16.85 -39.49 12.07
CA LYS A 181 16.46 -40.73 11.37
C LYS A 181 16.97 -40.80 9.93
N LYS A 182 17.02 -39.66 9.23
CA LYS A 182 17.56 -39.54 7.87
C LYS A 182 19.08 -39.42 7.83
N GLY A 183 19.75 -39.35 8.98
CA GLY A 183 21.20 -39.13 9.09
C GLY A 183 21.65 -37.75 8.63
N VAL A 184 20.72 -36.78 8.55
CA VAL A 184 21.00 -35.39 8.15
C VAL A 184 21.66 -34.63 9.30
N ILE A 185 21.34 -35.02 10.53
CA ILE A 185 21.99 -34.57 11.77
C ILE A 185 22.33 -35.81 12.61
N SER A 186 23.39 -35.74 13.41
CA SER A 186 23.85 -36.81 14.29
C SER A 186 22.96 -36.97 15.52
N TRP A 187 23.15 -38.08 16.24
CA TRP A 187 22.42 -38.34 17.48
C TRP A 187 22.67 -37.26 18.54
N GLU A 188 23.93 -36.84 18.72
CA GLU A 188 24.32 -35.80 19.66
C GLU A 188 23.77 -34.43 19.25
N GLU A 189 23.82 -34.07 17.96
CA GLU A 189 23.20 -32.84 17.44
C GLU A 189 21.67 -32.84 17.64
N GLY A 190 21.03 -34.01 17.50
CA GLY A 190 19.61 -34.17 17.81
C GLY A 190 19.28 -33.96 19.30
N LEU A 191 20.17 -34.37 20.20
CA LEU A 191 20.02 -34.15 21.65
C LEU A 191 20.17 -32.67 22.01
N GLU A 192 21.12 -31.98 21.41
CA GLU A 192 21.33 -30.54 21.62
C GLU A 192 20.13 -29.74 21.13
N LEU A 193 19.66 -30.00 19.90
CA LEU A 193 18.48 -29.33 19.34
C LEU A 193 17.20 -29.59 20.14
N LEU A 194 17.05 -30.78 20.74
CA LEU A 194 15.92 -31.07 21.64
C LEU A 194 16.04 -30.35 22.98
N GLN A 195 17.26 -30.13 23.48
CA GLN A 195 17.50 -29.35 24.70
C GLN A 195 17.26 -27.86 24.47
N ASP A 196 17.61 -27.34 23.28
CA ASP A 196 17.39 -25.95 22.88
C ASP A 196 15.90 -25.59 22.81
N ILE A 197 15.04 -26.55 22.45
CA ILE A 197 13.56 -26.39 22.51
C ILE A 197 12.97 -26.68 23.92
N GLY A 198 13.83 -26.76 24.94
CA GLY A 198 13.43 -26.85 26.35
C GLY A 198 13.15 -28.27 26.86
N LYS A 199 13.70 -29.32 26.25
CA LYS A 199 13.66 -30.68 26.83
C LYS A 199 14.85 -30.91 27.74
N SER A 200 14.65 -31.64 28.84
CA SER A 200 15.80 -32.11 29.60
C SER A 200 16.61 -33.10 28.78
N ARG A 201 17.89 -33.27 29.09
CA ARG A 201 18.75 -34.25 28.41
C ARG A 201 18.14 -35.67 28.43
N GLU A 202 17.62 -36.08 29.57
CA GLU A 202 16.97 -37.39 29.76
C GLU A 202 15.67 -37.51 28.93
N GLU A 203 14.91 -36.42 28.80
CA GLU A 203 13.74 -36.38 27.93
C GLU A 203 14.12 -36.44 26.44
N ALA A 204 15.17 -35.72 26.04
CA ALA A 204 15.68 -35.71 24.67
C ALA A 204 16.18 -37.11 24.26
N GLU A 205 16.93 -37.78 25.14
CA GLU A 205 17.39 -39.17 24.96
C GLU A 205 16.19 -40.12 24.77
N PHE A 206 15.21 -40.08 25.68
CA PHE A 206 13.99 -40.89 25.55
C PHE A 206 13.23 -40.61 24.25
N ILE A 207 13.16 -39.34 23.82
CA ILE A 207 12.46 -38.94 22.60
C ILE A 207 13.11 -39.54 21.35
N LEU A 208 14.43 -39.43 21.24
CA LEU A 208 15.18 -39.99 20.12
C LEU A 208 15.14 -41.52 20.18
N GLU A 209 15.29 -42.12 21.35
CA GLU A 209 15.23 -43.56 21.56
C GLU A 209 13.88 -44.15 21.15
N VAL A 210 12.77 -43.53 21.55
CA VAL A 210 11.42 -44.00 21.15
C VAL A 210 11.13 -43.76 19.67
N LYS A 211 11.57 -42.64 19.09
CA LYS A 211 11.23 -42.29 17.70
C LYS A 211 12.19 -42.86 16.65
N ILE A 212 13.43 -43.15 17.02
CA ILE A 212 14.51 -43.57 16.12
C ILE A 212 15.05 -44.96 16.49
N GLY A 213 15.01 -45.34 17.77
CA GLY A 213 15.48 -46.64 18.28
C GLY A 213 14.75 -47.89 17.75
N ALA A 214 13.78 -47.74 16.85
CA ALA A 214 13.23 -48.83 16.06
C ALA A 214 14.18 -49.38 14.96
N ALA A 215 15.50 -49.28 15.17
CA ALA A 215 16.50 -50.04 14.41
C ALA A 215 17.14 -51.17 15.25
N ALA A 216 17.00 -51.19 16.59
CA ALA A 216 17.41 -52.31 17.44
C ALA A 216 16.73 -52.26 18.82
N GLY A 217 15.50 -52.79 18.92
CA GLY A 217 14.83 -53.05 20.22
C GLY A 217 13.65 -52.13 20.53
N SER A 218 12.52 -52.35 19.85
CA SER A 218 11.23 -51.97 20.43
C SER A 218 11.03 -52.82 21.69
N PRO A 219 10.42 -52.32 22.80
CA PRO A 219 10.11 -53.17 23.94
C PRO A 219 9.28 -54.37 23.46
N GLU A 220 9.87 -55.55 23.48
CA GLU A 220 9.20 -56.75 22.96
C GLU A 220 8.21 -57.29 24.00
N THR A 221 8.31 -56.78 25.23
CA THR A 221 7.53 -57.25 26.36
C THR A 221 6.90 -56.10 27.18
N TYR A 222 5.71 -56.36 27.72
CA TYR A 222 4.98 -55.42 28.59
C TYR A 222 5.77 -54.97 29.84
N PRO A 223 6.61 -55.80 30.47
CA PRO A 223 7.48 -55.38 31.57
C PRO A 223 8.51 -54.30 31.18
N GLU A 224 9.14 -54.39 30.00
CA GLU A 224 10.10 -53.38 29.50
C GLU A 224 9.41 -52.04 29.25
N PHE A 225 8.23 -52.07 28.63
CA PHE A 225 7.41 -50.87 28.44
C PHE A 225 6.98 -50.25 29.79
N LYS A 226 6.67 -51.08 30.79
CA LYS A 226 6.32 -50.63 32.14
C LYS A 226 7.52 -50.03 32.87
N GLU A 227 8.72 -50.58 32.71
CA GLU A 227 9.94 -50.01 33.28
C GLU A 227 10.25 -48.63 32.70
N TRP A 228 10.12 -48.48 31.36
CA TRP A 228 10.33 -47.22 30.66
C TRP A 228 9.33 -46.13 31.11
N THR A 229 8.05 -46.48 31.21
CA THR A 229 7.00 -45.55 31.65
C THR A 229 7.12 -45.16 33.13
N GLN A 230 7.65 -46.03 34.00
CA GLN A 230 7.91 -45.71 35.40
C GLN A 230 9.15 -44.81 35.59
N ARG A 231 10.19 -44.99 34.76
CA ARG A 231 11.34 -44.05 34.71
C ARG A 231 10.89 -42.66 34.28
N PHE A 232 10.02 -42.57 33.27
CA PHE A 232 9.40 -41.30 32.85
C PHE A 232 8.59 -40.64 33.98
N ARG A 233 7.75 -41.40 34.71
CA ARG A 233 6.98 -40.86 35.85
C ARG A 233 7.87 -40.30 36.95
N LYS A 234 8.99 -40.98 37.26
CA LYS A 234 9.97 -40.51 38.24
C LYS A 234 10.63 -39.19 37.80
N ALA A 235 11.00 -39.09 36.52
CA ALA A 235 11.57 -37.87 35.94
C ALA A 235 10.58 -36.69 35.95
N ALA A 236 9.29 -36.97 35.73
CA ALA A 236 8.21 -35.99 35.81
C ALA A 236 7.76 -35.66 37.26
N GLY A 237 8.48 -36.13 38.29
CA GLY A 237 8.16 -35.87 39.70
C GLY A 237 6.90 -36.58 40.22
N MET A 238 6.38 -37.56 39.51
CA MET A 238 5.20 -38.34 39.87
C MET A 238 5.59 -39.61 40.67
N PRO A 239 4.72 -40.12 41.57
CA PRO A 239 5.01 -41.34 42.32
C PRO A 239 5.16 -42.54 41.38
N ALA A 240 6.37 -43.11 41.35
CA ALA A 240 6.73 -44.27 40.53
C ALA A 240 6.91 -45.53 41.40
N ARG A 241 6.45 -46.68 40.90
CA ARG A 241 6.69 -48.01 41.49
C ARG A 241 7.54 -48.81 40.51
N ILE A 242 8.82 -48.96 40.82
CA ILE A 242 9.76 -49.80 40.06
C ILE A 242 9.48 -51.27 40.44
N PRO A 243 9.07 -52.14 39.51
CA PRO A 243 8.89 -53.56 39.81
C PRO A 243 10.24 -54.24 40.12
N THR A 244 10.27 -55.15 41.09
CA THR A 244 11.45 -55.96 41.44
C THR A 244 11.75 -57.04 40.40
N GLU A 245 13.03 -57.46 40.30
CA GLU A 245 13.59 -58.36 39.27
C GLU A 245 12.83 -59.68 39.06
N GLU A 246 12.07 -60.18 40.04
CA GLU A 246 11.26 -61.41 39.91
C GLU A 246 10.09 -61.28 38.91
N LEU A 247 9.63 -60.06 38.61
CA LEU A 247 8.58 -59.81 37.60
C LEU A 247 9.13 -59.65 36.17
N LYS A 248 10.44 -59.79 35.95
CA LYS A 248 11.09 -59.59 34.64
C LYS A 248 11.22 -60.88 33.82
N GLN A 249 10.84 -62.05 34.35
CA GLN A 249 11.00 -63.34 33.68
C GLN A 249 9.69 -64.16 33.50
N ALA A 250 8.52 -63.52 33.55
CA ALA A 250 7.23 -64.16 33.27
C ALA A 250 6.63 -63.66 31.95
#